data_AF-A0A961YV62-F1
#
_entry.id   AF-A0A961YV62-F1
#
_cell.length_a   1.000
_cell.length_b   1.000
_cell.length_c   1.000
_cell.angle_alpha   90.00
_cell.angle_beta   90.00
_cell.angle_gamma   90.00
#
_symmetry.space_group_name_H-M   'P 1'
#
loop_
_entity.id
_entity.type
_entity.pdbx_description
1 polymer ?
#
loop_
_entity_poly.entity_id
_entity_poly.type
_entity_poly.pdbx_seq_one_letter_code
_entity_poly.pdbx_strand_id
1 'polypeptide(L)' 'MRWTGATERTVKNWLAGESGPSGEHLVSLLRHSDATLEAVLLLAKRRSTLAADKLLSARNTLLEALKTIDVLID' A
#
# COMPACT_ATOMS: atom_id res chain seq x y z
N MET A 1 -14.19 0.14 8.32
CA MET A 1 -13.42 -0.48 7.22
C MET A 1 -14.07 -1.81 6.84
N ARG A 2 -15.17 -1.80 6.05
CA ARG A 2 -15.88 -3.04 5.74
C ARG A 2 -15.03 -4.04 4.94
N TRP A 3 -14.09 -3.55 4.15
CA TRP A 3 -13.21 -4.36 3.30
C TRP A 3 -12.14 -5.14 4.09
N THR A 4 -11.89 -4.82 5.37
CA THR A 4 -11.00 -5.63 6.22
C THR A 4 -11.73 -6.74 6.96
N GLY A 5 -13.07 -6.80 6.95
CA GLY A 5 -13.84 -7.76 7.76
C GLY A 5 -13.85 -7.48 9.27
N ALA A 6 -13.08 -6.51 9.76
CA ALA A 6 -13.01 -6.16 11.16
C ALA A 6 -14.17 -5.26 11.62
N THR A 7 -14.60 -5.43 12.87
CA THR A 7 -15.59 -4.56 13.49
C THR A 7 -15.02 -3.17 13.75
N GLU A 8 -15.88 -2.15 13.84
CA GLU A 8 -15.46 -0.78 14.07
C GLU A 8 -14.64 -0.62 15.36
N ARG A 9 -15.07 -1.29 16.45
CA ARG A 9 -14.31 -1.33 17.71
C ARG A 9 -12.90 -1.87 17.50
N THR A 10 -12.76 -2.96 16.76
CA THR A 10 -11.45 -3.58 16.50
C THR A 10 -10.53 -2.63 15.74
N VAL A 11 -11.05 -1.95 14.72
CA VAL A 11 -10.28 -0.94 13.97
C VAL A 11 -9.88 0.24 14.87
N LYS A 12 -10.78 0.72 15.72
CA LYS A 12 -10.48 1.78 16.70
C LYS A 12 -9.35 1.38 17.64
N ASN A 13 -9.37 0.14 18.15
CA ASN A 13 -8.30 -0.38 19.00
C ASN A 13 -6.95 -0.47 18.28
N TRP A 14 -6.93 -0.74 16.96
CA TRP A 14 -5.70 -0.69 16.16
C TRP A 14 -5.14 0.72 16.04
N LEU A 15 -6.01 1.68 15.73
CA LEU A 15 -5.62 3.09 15.59
C LEU A 15 -5.15 3.69 16.92
N ALA A 16 -5.70 3.22 18.04
CA ALA A 16 -5.28 3.59 19.39
C ALA A 16 -4.01 2.84 19.86
N GLY A 17 -3.54 1.83 19.12
CA GLY A 17 -2.39 1.01 19.50
C GLY A 17 -2.66 0.02 20.64
N GLU A 18 -3.92 -0.16 21.05
CA GLU A 18 -4.32 -1.08 22.13
C GLU A 18 -4.19 -2.55 21.70
N SER A 19 -4.33 -2.83 20.39
CA SER A 19 -4.14 -4.17 19.82
C SER A 19 -3.67 -4.05 18.37
N GLY A 20 -2.97 -5.06 17.85
CA GLY A 20 -2.62 -5.13 16.43
C GLY A 20 -3.68 -5.86 15.58
N PRO A 21 -3.70 -5.66 14.26
CA PRO A 21 -4.45 -6.52 13.36
C PRO A 21 -3.93 -7.96 13.42
N SER A 22 -4.84 -8.94 13.32
CA SER A 22 -4.45 -10.33 13.07
C SER A 22 -3.74 -10.46 11.72
N GLY A 23 -3.07 -11.58 11.47
CA GLY A 23 -2.38 -11.81 10.19
C GLY A 23 -3.31 -11.64 8.98
N GLU A 24 -4.53 -12.17 9.05
CA GLU A 24 -5.54 -12.03 7.98
C GLU A 24 -5.95 -10.56 7.75
N HIS A 25 -6.25 -9.84 8.83
CA HIS A 25 -6.59 -8.43 8.76
C HIS A 25 -5.44 -7.58 8.24
N LEU A 26 -4.20 -7.90 8.64
CA LEU A 26 -3.01 -7.22 8.15
C LEU A 26 -2.84 -7.46 6.65
N VAL A 27 -2.94 -8.71 6.18
CA VAL A 27 -2.88 -9.02 4.74
C VAL A 27 -3.95 -8.26 3.96
N SER A 28 -5.17 -8.18 4.49
CA SER A 28 -6.22 -7.35 3.89
C SER A 28 -5.76 -5.90 3.77
N LEU A 29 -5.27 -5.30 4.86
CA LEU A 29 -4.78 -3.92 4.90
C LEU A 29 -3.70 -3.67 3.85
N LEU A 30 -2.70 -4.54 3.76
CA LEU A 30 -1.59 -4.44 2.79
C LEU A 30 -2.08 -4.53 1.34
N ARG A 31 -3.16 -5.26 1.07
CA ARG A 31 -3.73 -5.39 -0.28
C ARG A 31 -4.38 -4.12 -0.80
N HIS A 32 -4.84 -3.22 0.09
CA HIS A 32 -5.60 -2.03 -0.30
C HIS A 32 -4.96 -0.71 0.15
N SER A 33 -3.76 -0.75 0.75
CA SER A 33 -3.07 0.44 1.26
C SER A 33 -1.56 0.32 1.11
N ASP A 34 -1.02 0.98 0.08
CA ASP A 34 0.42 1.04 -0.16
C ASP A 34 1.17 1.68 1.03
N ALA A 35 0.56 2.66 1.68
CA ALA A 35 1.12 3.28 2.88
C ALA A 35 1.28 2.28 4.04
N THR A 36 0.32 1.37 4.21
CA THR A 36 0.43 0.31 5.23
C THR A 36 1.52 -0.69 4.85
N LEU A 37 1.63 -1.05 3.56
CA LEU A 37 2.68 -1.92 3.05
C LEU A 37 4.08 -1.33 3.26
N GLU A 38 4.24 -0.05 2.93
CA GLU A 38 5.48 0.69 3.16
C GLU A 38 5.86 0.73 4.64
N ALA A 39 4.91 1.04 5.53
CA ALA A 39 5.17 1.07 6.97
C ALA A 39 5.62 -0.31 7.51
N VAL A 40 4.96 -1.40 7.09
CA VAL A 40 5.34 -2.76 7.51
C VAL A 40 6.73 -3.14 7.01
N LEU A 41 7.04 -2.88 5.73
CA LEU A 41 8.36 -3.18 5.17
C LEU A 41 9.47 -2.32 5.80
N LEU A 42 9.18 -1.06 6.15
CA LEU A 42 10.08 -0.19 6.88
C LEU A 42 10.41 -0.76 8.27
N LEU A 43 9.37 -1.16 9.03
CA LEU A 43 9.50 -1.78 10.35
C LEU A 43 10.23 -3.13 10.29
N ALA A 44 10.01 -3.91 9.22
CA ALA A 44 10.73 -5.15 8.95
C ALA A 44 12.16 -4.94 8.45
N LYS A 45 12.63 -3.68 8.32
CA LYS A 45 13.96 -3.32 7.79
C LYS A 45 14.20 -3.79 6.35
N ARG A 46 13.14 -3.94 5.54
CA ARG A 46 13.19 -4.36 4.12
C ARG A 46 13.03 -3.19 3.14
N ARG A 47 13.60 -2.03 3.47
CA ARG A 47 13.51 -0.79 2.68
C ARG A 47 14.04 -0.91 1.25
N SER A 48 15.01 -1.79 1.00
CA SER A 48 15.56 -1.99 -0.34
C SER A 48 14.53 -2.51 -1.35
N THR A 49 13.58 -3.34 -0.90
CA THR A 49 12.47 -3.83 -1.72
C THR A 49 11.52 -2.68 -2.12
N LEU A 50 11.26 -1.74 -1.21
CA LEU A 50 10.43 -0.56 -1.49
C LEU A 50 11.04 0.38 -2.52
N ALA A 51 12.35 0.61 -2.47
CA ALA A 51 13.02 1.51 -3.41
C ALA A 51 12.95 1.00 -4.86
N ALA A 52 13.13 -0.32 -5.05
CA ALA A 52 12.99 -0.96 -6.35
C ALA A 52 11.55 -0.88 -6.87
N ASP A 53 10.55 -1.16 -6.03
CA ASP A 53 9.14 -1.06 -6.40
C ASP A 53 8.73 0.38 -6.76
N LYS A 54 9.15 1.37 -5.97
CA LYS A 54 8.87 2.79 -6.25
C LYS A 54 9.47 3.23 -7.58
N LEU A 55 10.70 2.80 -7.90
CA LEU A 55 11.33 3.12 -9.17
C LEU A 55 10.59 2.46 -10.35
N LEU A 56 10.18 1.20 -10.21
CA LEU A 56 9.40 0.49 -11.23
C LEU A 56 8.03 1.15 -11.44
N SER A 57 7.35 1.55 -10.36
CA SER A 57 6.09 2.29 -10.43
C SER A 57 6.28 3.63 -11.13
N ALA A 58 7.30 4.41 -10.77
CA ALA A 58 7.59 5.69 -11.42
C ALA A 58 7.85 5.51 -12.92
N ARG A 59 8.61 4.48 -13.31
CA ARG A 59 8.83 4.13 -14.72
C ARG A 59 7.51 3.83 -15.43
N ASN A 60 6.62 3.04 -14.83
CA ASN A 60 5.34 2.70 -15.45
C ASN A 60 4.43 3.93 -15.59
N THR A 61 4.38 4.80 -14.58
CA THR A 61 3.65 6.07 -14.65
C THR A 61 4.17 6.96 -15.78
N LEU A 62 5.49 7.06 -15.94
CA LEU A 62 6.09 7.83 -17.04
C LEU A 62 5.75 7.23 -18.41
N LEU A 63 5.71 5.91 -18.54
CA LEU A 63 5.31 5.24 -19.79
C LEU A 63 3.84 5.51 -20.14
N GLU A 64 2.93 5.50 -19.16
CA GLU A 64 1.53 5.85 -19.39
C GLU A 64 1.36 7.33 -19.77
N ALA A 65 2.13 8.22 -19.14
CA ALA A 65 2.13 9.63 -19.53
C ALA A 65 2.63 9.81 -20.98
N LEU A 66 3.69 9.09 -21.36
CA LEU A 66 4.22 9.13 -22.73
C LEU A 66 3.21 8.62 -23.76
N LYS A 67 2.58 7.47 -23.51
CA LYS A 67 1.49 6.95 -24.37
C LYS A 67 0.36 7.96 -24.54
N THR A 68 -0.01 8.65 -23.46
CA THR A 68 -1.05 9.69 -23.50
C THR A 68 -0.64 10.85 -24.40
N ILE A 69 0.63 11.25 -24.35
CA ILE A 69 1.17 12.29 -25.23
C ILE A 69 1.15 11.83 -26.70
N ASP A 70 1.60 10.60 -26.97
CA ASP A 70 1.64 10.05 -28.33
C ASP A 70 0.23 10.02 -28.96
N VAL A 71 -0.78 9.57 -28.19
CA VAL A 71 -2.20 9.56 -28.63
C VAL A 71 -2.75 10.96 -28.91
N LEU A 72 -2.24 12.00 -28.25
CA LEU A 72 -2.70 13.38 -28.43
C LEU A 72 -2.02 14.08 -29.62
N ILE A 73 -0.91 13.55 -30.11
CA ILE A 73 -0.11 14.14 -31.20
C ILE A 73 -0.45 13.48 -32.56
N ASP A 74 -0.98 12.26 -32.57
CA ASP A 74 -1.59 11.59 -33.74
C ASP A 74 -2.98 12.14 -34.08
#